data_AF-A0A709N1P4-F1
#
_entry.id   AF-A0A709N1P4-F1
#
_cell.length_a   1.000
_cell.length_b   1.000
_cell.length_c   1.000
_cell.angle_alpha   90.00
_cell.angle_beta   90.00
_cell.angle_gamma   90.00
#
_symmetry.space_group_name_H-M   'P 1'
#
loop_
_entity.id
_entity.type
_entity.pdbx_description
1 polymer ?
#
loop_
_entity_poly.entity_id
_entity_poly.type
_entity_poly.pdbx_seq_one_letter_code
_entity_poly.pdbx_strand_id
1 'polypeptide(L)'
;MRYLKYASWIFLALLDPIAAILAVILAPFVVPFYSEKKGHLPFGFRWMETYDNPIDGDEGHVKRWAKIRKIGKLGVYMQRVGWLWRNKAYNLSYHVLGRDVKDVTKWKGNINVSSDPEDNQTGYLLMWNNNAWGLFAFIPSIKIFGKQFYWRIYVGWKLKSVVP
;
A
#
# COMPACT_ATOMS: atom_id res chain seq x y z
N MET A 1 -5.16 -12.73 -26.55
CA MET A 1 -5.74 -11.88 -25.47
C MET A 1 -5.17 -12.13 -24.08
N ARG A 2 -4.85 -13.37 -23.68
CA ARG A 2 -4.28 -13.67 -22.35
C ARG A 2 -2.97 -12.89 -22.08
N TYR A 3 -1.99 -12.97 -22.98
CA TYR A 3 -0.70 -12.26 -22.85
C TYR A 3 -0.82 -10.73 -22.78
N LEU A 4 -1.76 -10.13 -23.50
CA LEU A 4 -2.06 -8.69 -23.41
C LEU A 4 -2.46 -8.27 -21.99
N LYS A 5 -3.20 -9.11 -21.25
CA LYS A 5 -3.55 -8.84 -19.85
C LYS A 5 -2.32 -8.90 -18.93
N TYR A 6 -1.40 -9.85 -19.15
CA TYR A 6 -0.13 -9.90 -18.41
C TYR A 6 0.75 -8.68 -18.72
N ALA A 7 0.88 -8.32 -20.00
CA ALA A 7 1.69 -7.19 -20.44
C ALA A 7 1.09 -5.84 -20.03
N SER A 8 -0.23 -5.74 -19.88
CA SER A 8 -0.89 -4.50 -19.41
C SER A 8 -0.41 -4.08 -18.02
N TRP A 9 0.05 -5.03 -17.20
CA TRP A 9 0.65 -4.72 -15.91
C TRP A 9 1.89 -3.81 -16.06
N ILE A 10 2.73 -4.02 -17.07
CA ILE A 10 3.96 -3.24 -17.26
C ILE A 10 3.62 -1.75 -17.44
N PHE A 11 2.60 -1.45 -18.24
CA PHE A 11 2.17 -0.07 -18.46
C PHE A 11 1.51 0.54 -17.22
N LEU A 12 0.68 -0.23 -16.53
CA LEU A 12 -0.02 0.22 -15.33
C LEU A 12 0.90 0.35 -14.12
N ALA A 13 1.97 -0.46 -14.06
CA ALA A 13 2.99 -0.40 -13.02
C ALA A 13 3.75 0.93 -13.04
N LEU A 14 3.82 1.62 -14.17
CA LEU A 14 4.39 2.97 -14.25
C LEU A 14 3.51 4.04 -13.62
N LEU A 15 2.19 3.80 -13.52
CA LEU A 15 1.27 4.77 -12.91
C LEU A 15 1.41 4.84 -11.39
N ASP A 16 1.73 3.71 -10.74
CA ASP A 16 1.86 3.63 -9.29
C ASP A 16 2.96 4.55 -8.72
N PRO A 17 4.23 4.53 -9.21
CA PRO A 17 5.26 5.44 -8.70
C PRO A 17 4.96 6.91 -9.03
N ILE A 18 4.36 7.20 -10.20
CA ILE A 18 3.95 8.56 -10.56
C ILE A 18 2.89 9.07 -9.57
N ALA A 19 1.84 8.28 -9.34
CA ALA A 19 0.80 8.62 -8.38
C ALA A 19 1.34 8.71 -6.95
N ALA A 20 2.29 7.87 -6.57
CA ALA A 20 2.93 7.93 -5.26
C ALA A 20 3.72 9.23 -5.06
N ILE A 21 4.48 9.67 -6.07
CA ILE A 21 5.19 10.97 -6.04
C ILE A 21 4.19 12.11 -5.94
N LEU A 22 3.15 12.12 -6.78
CA LEU A 22 2.09 13.12 -6.72
C LEU A 22 1.40 13.14 -5.36
N ALA A 23 1.10 11.99 -4.77
CA ALA A 23 0.47 11.90 -3.46
C ALA A 23 1.34 12.50 -2.35
N VAL A 24 2.67 12.31 -2.42
CA VAL A 24 3.60 12.93 -1.46
C VAL A 24 3.58 14.45 -1.58
N ILE A 25 3.67 14.97 -2.81
CA ILE A 25 3.69 16.41 -3.07
C ILE A 25 2.36 17.04 -2.68
N LEU A 26 1.23 16.41 -3.03
CA LEU A 26 -0.10 16.97 -2.84
C LEU A 26 -0.60 16.85 -1.40
N ALA A 27 -0.15 15.86 -0.61
CA ALA A 27 -0.68 15.59 0.72
C ALA A 27 -0.77 16.83 1.65
N PRO A 28 0.27 17.68 1.80
CA PRO A 28 0.19 18.91 2.58
C PRO A 28 -0.90 19.89 2.10
N PHE A 29 -1.16 19.94 0.80
CA PHE A 29 -2.09 20.89 0.20
C PHE A 29 -3.55 20.38 0.21
N VAL A 30 -3.76 19.07 0.20
CA VAL A 30 -5.12 18.49 0.12
C VAL A 30 -5.76 18.28 1.50
N VAL A 31 -4.97 18.00 2.53
CA VAL A 31 -5.47 17.74 3.90
C VAL A 31 -6.36 18.86 4.46
N PRO A 32 -6.08 20.17 4.22
CA PRO A 32 -6.96 21.24 4.65
C PRO A 32 -8.39 21.18 4.09
N PHE A 33 -8.59 20.49 2.96
CA PHE A 33 -9.90 20.31 2.32
C PHE A 33 -10.66 19.08 2.81
N TYR A 34 -10.09 18.31 3.75
CA TYR A 34 -10.77 17.17 4.34
C TYR A 34 -12.04 17.59 5.08
N SER A 35 -13.15 16.92 4.79
CA SER A 35 -14.42 17.18 5.45
C SER A 35 -14.67 16.14 6.54
N GLU A 36 -14.59 16.55 7.80
CA GLU A 36 -14.95 15.69 8.96
C GLU A 36 -16.37 15.15 8.85
N LYS A 37 -17.31 15.97 8.36
CA LYS A 37 -18.71 15.58 8.21
C LYS A 37 -18.90 14.48 7.17
N LYS A 38 -18.14 14.53 6.08
CA LYS A 38 -18.22 13.54 5.00
C LYS A 38 -17.26 12.37 5.21
N GLY A 39 -16.27 12.51 6.10
CA GLY A 39 -15.20 11.53 6.30
C GLY A 39 -14.24 11.42 5.12
N HIS A 40 -14.22 12.39 4.20
CA HIS A 40 -13.47 12.29 2.94
C HIS A 40 -12.91 13.63 2.47
N LEU A 41 -11.81 13.54 1.73
CA LEU A 41 -11.27 14.55 0.83
C LEU A 41 -12.26 14.82 -0.34
N PRO A 42 -12.11 15.96 -1.03
CA PRO A 42 -12.81 16.22 -2.28
C PRO A 42 -12.62 15.06 -3.26
N PHE A 43 -13.63 14.77 -4.08
CA PHE A 43 -13.67 13.60 -4.96
C PHE A 43 -12.38 13.41 -5.79
N GLY A 44 -11.82 14.50 -6.33
CA GLY A 44 -10.58 14.48 -7.13
C GLY A 44 -9.31 14.06 -6.37
N PHE A 45 -9.33 14.00 -5.04
CA PHE A 45 -8.20 13.58 -4.19
C PHE A 45 -8.45 12.27 -3.43
N ARG A 46 -9.64 11.66 -3.60
CA ARG A 46 -9.98 10.40 -2.91
C ARG A 46 -9.07 9.23 -3.29
N TRP A 47 -8.42 9.29 -4.44
CA TRP A 47 -7.43 8.30 -4.86
C TRP A 47 -6.20 8.24 -3.93
N MET A 48 -5.95 9.29 -3.14
CA MET A 48 -4.88 9.35 -2.14
C MET A 48 -5.27 8.71 -0.81
N GLU A 49 -6.57 8.54 -0.54
CA GLU A 49 -7.06 7.99 0.71
C GLU A 49 -6.84 6.48 0.79
N THR A 50 -6.99 5.97 2.01
CA THR A 50 -7.12 4.54 2.29
C THR A 50 -8.57 4.09 2.11
N TYR A 51 -8.79 2.85 1.65
CA TYR A 51 -10.15 2.33 1.45
C TYR A 51 -10.79 1.85 2.76
N ASP A 52 -9.96 1.55 3.76
CA ASP A 52 -10.32 0.87 5.01
C ASP A 52 -10.25 1.78 6.25
N ASN A 53 -9.61 2.94 6.13
CA ASN A 53 -9.37 3.85 7.26
C ASN A 53 -9.55 5.32 6.83
N PRO A 54 -10.00 6.20 7.74
CA PRO A 54 -9.99 7.65 7.49
C PRO A 54 -8.56 8.19 7.41
N ILE A 55 -8.40 9.44 6.96
CA ILE A 55 -7.06 10.05 6.86
C ILE A 55 -6.40 10.35 8.22
N ASP A 56 -7.15 10.25 9.32
CA ASP A 56 -6.58 10.20 10.68
C ASP A 56 -5.77 8.92 10.92
N GLY A 57 -6.02 7.88 10.13
CA GLY A 57 -5.31 6.61 10.18
C GLY A 57 -5.85 5.61 11.19
N ASP A 58 -5.19 4.46 11.21
CA ASP A 58 -5.46 3.36 12.14
C ASP A 58 -5.00 3.69 13.58
N GLU A 59 -5.40 2.84 14.52
CA GLU A 59 -5.05 3.00 15.95
C GLU A 59 -3.54 3.08 16.17
N GLY A 60 -2.76 2.29 15.42
CA GLY A 60 -1.30 2.28 15.52
C GLY A 60 -0.66 3.59 15.09
N HIS A 61 -1.16 4.21 14.03
CA HIS A 61 -0.73 5.52 13.56
C HIS A 61 -1.14 6.63 14.52
N VAL A 62 -2.37 6.61 15.02
CA VAL A 62 -2.84 7.57 16.03
C VAL A 62 -1.97 7.52 17.28
N LYS A 63 -1.65 6.32 17.80
CA LYS A 63 -0.74 6.13 18.94
C LYS A 63 0.66 6.69 18.65
N ARG A 64 1.22 6.41 17.47
CA ARG A 64 2.55 6.89 17.04
C ARG A 64 2.63 8.42 16.96
N TRP A 65 1.54 9.08 16.59
CA TRP A 65 1.46 10.53 16.43
C TRP A 65 0.90 11.26 17.66
N ALA A 66 0.60 10.56 18.75
CA ALA A 66 -0.06 11.11 19.93
C ALA A 66 0.66 12.34 20.53
N LYS A 67 2.00 12.34 20.53
CA LYS A 67 2.80 13.48 21.02
C LYS A 67 2.61 14.73 20.15
N ILE A 68 2.57 14.56 18.82
CA ILE A 68 2.41 15.65 17.86
C ILE A 68 0.98 16.19 17.87
N ARG A 69 -0.03 15.32 18.04
CA ARG A 69 -1.44 15.75 18.16
C ARG A 69 -1.69 16.75 19.30
N LYS A 70 -0.85 16.75 20.35
CA LYS A 70 -0.95 17.71 21.46
C LYS A 70 -0.73 19.18 21.05
N ILE A 71 -0.18 19.43 19.86
CA ILE A 71 -0.04 20.79 19.27
C ILE A 71 -1.40 21.33 18.77
N GLY A 72 -2.48 20.55 18.89
CA GLY A 72 -3.82 20.96 18.49
C GLY A 72 -4.06 20.76 16.99
N LYS A 73 -4.70 21.73 16.33
CA LYS A 73 -5.11 21.61 14.91
C LYS A 73 -3.93 21.36 13.97
N LEU A 74 -2.78 21.99 14.23
CA LEU A 74 -1.56 21.76 13.46
C LEU A 74 -1.05 20.31 13.63
N GLY A 75 -1.14 19.77 14.83
CA GLY A 75 -0.75 18.38 15.11
C GLY A 75 -1.63 17.37 14.37
N VAL A 76 -2.95 17.60 14.35
CA VAL A 76 -3.90 16.79 13.57
C VAL A 76 -3.61 16.88 12.07
N TYR A 77 -3.35 18.09 11.56
CA TYR A 77 -2.94 18.30 10.18
C TYR A 77 -1.67 17.49 9.83
N MET A 78 -0.61 17.62 10.62
CA MET A 78 0.66 16.92 10.37
C MET A 78 0.50 15.41 10.40
N GLN A 79 -0.31 14.88 11.32
CA GLN A 79 -0.61 13.45 11.40
C GLN A 79 -1.32 12.96 10.14
N ARG A 80 -2.32 13.70 9.64
CA ARG A 80 -3.07 13.33 8.43
C ARG A 80 -2.18 13.36 7.19
N VAL A 81 -1.33 14.37 7.06
CA VAL A 81 -0.29 14.42 6.02
C VAL A 81 0.61 13.18 6.14
N GLY A 82 1.06 12.86 7.36
CA GLY A 82 1.85 11.66 7.62
C GLY A 82 1.16 10.35 7.27
N TRP A 83 -0.16 10.27 7.43
CA TRP A 83 -0.96 9.09 7.02
C TRP A 83 -0.96 8.93 5.50
N LEU A 84 -1.21 10.00 4.75
CA LEU A 84 -1.19 9.98 3.28
C LEU A 84 0.21 9.68 2.74
N TRP A 85 1.27 10.14 3.40
CA TRP A 85 2.65 9.77 3.05
C TRP A 85 3.00 8.31 3.35
N ARG A 86 2.41 7.72 4.38
CA ARG A 86 2.56 6.29 4.66
C ARG A 86 1.84 5.45 3.61
N ASN A 87 0.61 5.86 3.26
CA ASN A 87 -0.29 5.13 2.35
C ASN A 87 -0.47 5.88 1.03
N LYS A 88 0.65 6.10 0.33
CA LYS A 88 0.68 6.87 -0.92
C LYS A 88 -0.25 6.24 -1.97
N ALA A 89 -1.15 7.05 -2.53
CA ALA A 89 -2.06 6.66 -3.62
C ALA A 89 -2.89 5.38 -3.36
N TYR A 90 -3.20 5.08 -2.10
CA TYR A 90 -3.65 3.73 -1.71
C TYR A 90 -4.93 3.27 -2.42
N ASN A 91 -5.93 4.15 -2.53
CA ASN A 91 -7.16 3.87 -3.28
C ASN A 91 -6.91 3.64 -4.77
N LEU A 92 -5.98 4.39 -5.39
CA LEU A 92 -5.59 4.13 -6.78
C LEU A 92 -4.96 2.74 -6.92
N SER A 93 -3.94 2.46 -6.10
CA SER A 93 -3.20 1.20 -6.14
C SER A 93 -4.11 0.00 -5.87
N TYR A 94 -5.11 0.15 -5.00
CA TYR A 94 -6.06 -0.91 -4.67
C TYR A 94 -7.18 -1.04 -5.71
N HIS A 95 -7.94 0.02 -6.00
CA HIS A 95 -9.15 -0.08 -6.81
C HIS A 95 -8.89 -0.08 -8.32
N VAL A 96 -7.89 0.68 -8.78
CA VAL A 96 -7.61 0.84 -10.22
C VAL A 96 -6.51 -0.10 -10.67
N LEU A 97 -5.41 -0.16 -9.91
CA LEU A 97 -4.25 -0.98 -10.26
C LEU A 97 -4.29 -2.38 -9.63
N GLY A 98 -5.19 -2.63 -8.68
CA GLY A 98 -5.38 -3.95 -8.08
C GLY A 98 -6.24 -4.86 -8.96
N ARG A 99 -6.18 -6.16 -8.69
CA ARG A 99 -7.01 -7.17 -9.39
C ARG A 99 -7.80 -8.01 -8.39
N ASP A 100 -9.09 -8.14 -8.67
CA ASP A 100 -9.93 -9.14 -8.01
C ASP A 100 -9.52 -10.53 -8.50
N VAL A 101 -9.30 -11.44 -7.57
CA VAL A 101 -9.03 -12.84 -7.88
C VAL A 101 -10.36 -13.57 -7.85
N LYS A 102 -10.87 -13.93 -9.03
CA LYS A 102 -12.13 -14.70 -9.19
C LYS A 102 -11.90 -16.18 -9.50
N ASP A 103 -10.68 -16.52 -9.92
CA ASP A 103 -10.30 -17.86 -10.34
C ASP A 103 -9.45 -18.54 -9.27
N VAL A 104 -9.47 -19.88 -9.26
CA VAL A 104 -8.51 -20.68 -8.49
C VAL A 104 -7.10 -20.24 -8.84
N THR A 105 -6.38 -19.75 -7.85
CA THR A 105 -5.05 -19.19 -8.05
C THR A 105 -4.02 -20.20 -7.59
N LYS A 106 -3.11 -20.49 -8.50
CA LYS A 106 -1.97 -21.37 -8.26
C LYS A 106 -0.91 -20.56 -7.52
N TRP A 107 -0.11 -21.24 -6.72
CA TRP A 107 0.95 -20.61 -5.97
C TRP A 107 2.22 -21.47 -5.92
N LYS A 108 3.35 -20.83 -5.60
CA LYS A 108 4.64 -21.46 -5.36
C LYS A 108 5.42 -20.63 -4.33
N GLY A 109 6.06 -21.29 -3.37
CA GLY A 109 6.90 -20.65 -2.35
C GLY A 109 6.36 -20.85 -0.94
N ASN A 110 6.52 -19.87 -0.06
CA ASN A 110 6.00 -19.89 1.31
C ASN A 110 4.67 -19.11 1.36
N ILE A 111 3.55 -19.81 1.58
CA ILE A 111 2.21 -19.16 1.69
C ILE A 111 2.09 -18.24 2.90
N ASN A 112 2.90 -18.48 3.94
CA ASN A 112 2.90 -17.70 5.17
C ASN A 112 3.91 -16.54 5.13
N VAL A 113 4.59 -16.31 3.99
CA VAL A 113 5.61 -15.26 3.90
C VAL A 113 5.03 -13.92 4.37
N SER A 114 5.74 -13.28 5.29
CA SER A 114 5.32 -12.03 5.92
C SER A 114 6.41 -10.99 5.77
N SER A 115 6.03 -9.71 5.74
CA SER A 115 6.99 -8.60 5.81
C SER A 115 7.33 -8.19 7.25
N ASP A 116 6.84 -8.93 8.25
CA ASP A 116 7.20 -8.75 9.64
C ASP A 116 8.42 -9.61 9.99
N PRO A 117 9.55 -9.02 10.42
CA PRO A 117 10.70 -9.77 10.91
C PRO A 117 10.38 -10.68 12.11
N GLU A 118 9.38 -10.36 12.92
CA GLU A 118 9.00 -11.12 14.12
C GLU A 118 8.30 -12.44 13.77
N ASP A 119 7.59 -12.49 12.65
CA ASP A 119 6.92 -13.70 12.16
C ASP A 119 7.92 -14.78 11.71
N ASN A 120 9.17 -14.39 11.41
CA ASN A 120 10.22 -15.23 10.86
C ASN A 120 9.80 -16.03 9.59
N GLN A 121 8.77 -15.57 8.88
CA GLN A 121 8.26 -16.17 7.65
C GLN A 121 8.90 -15.52 6.43
N THR A 122 10.16 -15.84 6.16
CA THR A 122 10.89 -15.31 5.00
C THR A 122 10.70 -16.17 3.76
N GLY A 123 11.12 -15.65 2.61
CA GLY A 123 11.09 -16.33 1.32
C GLY A 123 10.32 -15.55 0.27
N TYR A 124 9.62 -16.26 -0.61
CA TYR A 124 8.78 -15.65 -1.63
C TYR A 124 7.46 -16.40 -1.74
N LEU A 125 6.45 -15.71 -2.25
CA LEU A 125 5.16 -16.26 -2.67
C LEU A 125 4.87 -15.73 -4.07
N LEU A 126 4.94 -16.64 -5.05
CA LEU A 126 4.48 -16.39 -6.41
C LEU A 126 3.05 -16.92 -6.52
N MET A 127 2.16 -16.11 -7.06
CA MET A 127 0.75 -16.44 -7.25
C MET A 127 0.34 -16.08 -8.66
N TRP A 128 -0.48 -16.92 -9.29
CA TRP A 128 -0.98 -16.64 -10.63
C TRP A 128 -2.29 -17.37 -10.92
N ASN A 129 -3.10 -16.73 -11.76
CA ASN A 129 -4.30 -17.31 -12.36
C ASN A 129 -4.39 -16.89 -13.82
N ASN A 130 -5.55 -17.02 -14.44
CA ASN A 130 -5.76 -16.71 -15.86
C ASN A 130 -5.66 -15.21 -16.19
N ASN A 131 -5.84 -14.32 -15.20
CA ASN A 131 -6.01 -12.89 -15.39
C ASN A 131 -5.00 -12.03 -14.63
N ALA A 132 -4.30 -12.58 -13.64
CA ALA A 132 -3.36 -11.85 -12.81
C ALA A 132 -2.23 -12.77 -12.30
N TRP A 133 -1.16 -12.13 -11.87
CA TRP A 133 -0.02 -12.76 -11.21
C TRP A 133 0.59 -11.75 -10.24
N GLY A 134 1.23 -12.24 -9.19
CA GLY A 134 1.93 -11.42 -8.21
C GLY A 134 3.04 -12.22 -7.55
N LEU A 135 4.16 -11.56 -7.30
CA LEU A 135 5.30 -12.05 -6.55
C LEU A 135 5.49 -11.13 -5.35
N PHE A 136 5.40 -11.70 -4.17
CA PHE A 136 5.88 -11.06 -2.95
C PHE A 136 7.10 -11.81 -2.45
N ALA A 137 8.16 -11.09 -2.10
CA ALA A 137 9.35 -11.65 -1.49
C ALA A 137 9.81 -10.82 -0.30
N PHE A 138 10.14 -11.50 0.78
CA PHE A 138 10.74 -10.94 1.98
C PHE A 138 11.96 -11.78 2.35
N ILE A 139 13.14 -11.28 1.98
CA ILE A 139 14.38 -12.06 2.00
C ILE A 139 15.42 -11.32 2.83
N PRO A 140 16.08 -11.96 3.81
CA PRO A 140 17.19 -11.37 4.54
C PRO A 140 18.29 -10.92 3.57
N SER A 141 18.75 -9.68 3.71
CA SER A 141 19.86 -9.13 2.95
C SER A 141 21.11 -9.05 3.83
N ILE A 142 21.65 -7.86 4.03
CA ILE A 142 22.87 -7.61 4.80
C ILE A 142 22.55 -7.34 6.27
N LYS A 143 23.51 -7.64 7.14
CA LYS A 143 23.45 -7.30 8.58
C LYS A 143 24.43 -6.17 8.86
N ILE A 144 23.94 -5.02 9.32
CA ILE A 144 24.77 -3.84 9.64
C ILE A 144 24.51 -3.47 11.10
N PHE A 145 25.59 -3.30 11.89
CA PHE A 145 25.51 -2.94 13.32
C PHE A 145 24.56 -3.84 14.13
N GLY A 146 24.60 -5.15 13.86
CA GLY A 146 23.74 -6.13 14.54
C GLY A 146 22.28 -6.16 14.04
N LYS A 147 21.86 -5.26 13.16
CA LYS A 147 20.51 -5.21 12.60
C LYS A 147 20.44 -5.91 11.25
N GLN A 148 19.52 -6.86 11.12
CA GLN A 148 19.25 -7.57 9.86
C GLN A 148 18.39 -6.68 8.96
N PHE A 149 18.85 -6.44 7.73
CA PHE A 149 18.06 -5.80 6.69
C PHE A 149 17.38 -6.85 5.82
N TYR A 150 16.30 -6.46 5.14
CA TYR A 150 15.50 -7.34 4.31
C TYR A 150 15.21 -6.67 2.97
N TRP A 151 15.28 -7.44 1.90
CA TRP A 151 14.67 -7.09 0.63
C TRP A 151 13.18 -7.37 0.72
N ARG A 152 12.38 -6.31 0.54
CA ARG A 152 10.93 -6.41 0.41
C ARG A 152 10.55 -6.09 -1.04
N ILE A 153 10.18 -7.11 -1.78
CA ILE A 153 9.98 -7.05 -3.22
C ILE A 153 8.51 -7.35 -3.53
N TYR A 154 7.87 -6.48 -4.30
CA TYR A 154 6.55 -6.69 -4.87
C TYR A 154 6.62 -6.50 -6.38
N VAL A 155 6.21 -7.51 -7.13
CA VAL A 155 6.14 -7.47 -8.59
C VAL A 155 4.86 -8.12 -9.05
N GLY A 156 4.21 -7.59 -10.07
CA GLY A 156 2.91 -8.05 -10.53
C GLY A 156 1.74 -7.34 -9.85
N TRP A 157 0.55 -7.84 -10.11
CA TRP A 157 -0.71 -7.26 -9.67
C TRP A 157 -0.87 -7.39 -8.15
N LYS A 158 -1.40 -6.34 -7.52
CA LYS A 158 -1.90 -6.42 -6.15
C LYS A 158 -3.20 -7.24 -6.17
N LEU A 159 -3.12 -8.47 -5.70
CA LEU A 159 -4.25 -9.38 -5.62
C LEU A 159 -5.07 -9.05 -4.38
N LYS A 160 -6.36 -8.70 -4.56
CA LYS A 160 -7.23 -8.26 -3.44
C LYS A 160 -7.72 -9.41 -2.56
N SER A 161 -7.57 -10.64 -3.02
CA SER A 161 -7.72 -11.83 -2.20
C SER A 161 -6.53 -12.75 -2.45
N VAL A 162 -6.02 -13.29 -1.35
CA VAL A 162 -4.99 -14.32 -1.31
C VAL A 162 -5.77 -15.63 -1.02
N VAL A 163 -6.34 -16.22 -2.08
CA VAL A 163 -6.77 -17.63 -2.33
C VAL A 163 -6.68 -18.64 -1.18
N PRO A 164 -7.41 -19.77 -1.32
CA PRO A 164 -8.87 -19.97 -1.27
C PRO A 164 -9.39 -20.09 0.17
#